data_AF-C0D8Q7-F1
#
_entry.id   AF-C0D8Q7-F1
#
_cell.length_a   1.000
_cell.length_b   1.000
_cell.length_c   1.000
_cell.angle_alpha   90.00
_cell.angle_beta   90.00
_cell.angle_gamma   90.00
#
_symmetry.space_group_name_H-M   'P 1'
#
loop_
_entity.id
_entity.type
_entity.pdbx_description
1 polymer ?
#
loop_
_entity_poly.entity_id
_entity_poly.type
_entity_poly.pdbx_seq_one_letter_code
_entity_poly.pdbx_strand_id
1 'polypeptide(L)'
;MGNKLKSAAGEVCAAVLTIAIALAIGAVLVKLSGNDPVEAYQTLFRGAFGSKQRISEVFVKMVPLCMMAFGTSVAFRAQLWNIGGNGQFILGAIAAILPGLYLKLPPVILLPL
;
A
#
# COMPACT_ATOMS: atom_id res chain seq x y z
N MET A 1 19.42 -6.35 24.25
CA MET A 1 19.26 -5.74 22.91
C MET A 1 19.31 -6.76 21.76
N GLY A 2 20.15 -7.81 21.82
CA GLY A 2 20.33 -8.77 20.72
C GLY A 2 19.10 -9.58 20.28
N ASN A 3 18.17 -9.92 21.18
CA ASN A 3 16.95 -10.66 20.80
C ASN A 3 15.96 -9.84 19.96
N LYS A 4 15.85 -8.53 20.21
CA LYS A 4 14.96 -7.66 19.42
C LYS A 4 15.45 -7.48 17.99
N LEU A 5 16.77 -7.38 17.80
CA LEU A 5 17.37 -7.26 16.47
C LEU A 5 17.23 -8.54 15.64
N LYS A 6 17.39 -9.71 16.28
CA LYS A 6 17.14 -11.02 15.62
C LYS A 6 15.66 -11.20 15.25
N SER A 7 14.73 -10.75 16.09
CA SER A 7 13.29 -10.78 15.80
C SER A 7 12.94 -9.89 14.60
N ALA A 8 13.41 -8.64 14.60
CA ALA A 8 13.15 -7.70 13.51
C ALA A 8 13.73 -8.20 12.17
N ALA A 9 14.94 -8.78 12.19
CA ALA A 9 15.52 -9.39 11.01
C ALA A 9 14.69 -10.56 10.49
N GLY A 10 14.14 -11.39 11.39
CA GLY A 10 13.23 -12.49 11.02
C GLY A 10 11.95 -12.00 10.35
N GLU A 11 11.34 -10.94 10.88
CA GLU A 11 10.12 -10.33 10.31
C GLU A 11 10.37 -9.73 8.92
N VAL A 12 11.48 -9.03 8.73
CA VAL A 12 11.86 -8.46 7.43
C VAL A 12 12.12 -9.58 6.41
N CYS A 13 12.84 -10.64 6.80
CA CYS A 13 13.05 -11.80 5.94
C CYS A 13 11.73 -12.46 5.52
N ALA A 14 10.78 -12.61 6.44
CA ALA A 14 9.46 -13.15 6.14
C ALA A 14 8.68 -12.26 5.16
N ALA A 15 8.75 -10.93 5.31
CA ALA A 15 8.14 -9.98 4.39
C ALA A 15 8.75 -10.08 2.98
N VAL A 16 10.08 -10.11 2.89
CA VAL A 16 10.80 -10.27 1.61
C VAL A 16 10.45 -11.59 0.94
N LEU A 17 10.40 -12.69 1.70
CA LEU A 17 10.02 -14.00 1.16
C LEU A 17 8.57 -13.99 0.64
N THR A 18 7.65 -13.37 1.36
CA THR A 18 6.25 -13.22 0.94
C THR A 18 6.16 -12.45 -0.38
N ILE A 19 6.89 -11.35 -0.50
CA ILE A 19 6.95 -10.55 -1.74
C ILE A 19 7.52 -11.40 -2.90
N ALA A 20 8.60 -12.15 -2.65
CA ALA A 20 9.21 -12.99 -3.68
C ALA A 20 8.26 -14.09 -4.17
N ILE A 21 7.53 -14.74 -3.25
CA ILE A 21 6.52 -15.75 -3.61
C ILE A 21 5.38 -15.11 -4.40
N ALA A 22 4.90 -13.94 -4.00
CA ALA A 22 3.85 -13.23 -4.73
C ALA A 22 4.28 -12.88 -6.17
N LEU A 23 5.53 -12.43 -6.36
CA LEU A 23 6.11 -12.20 -7.68
C LEU A 23 6.33 -13.50 -8.46
N ALA A 24 6.66 -14.61 -7.82
CA ALA A 24 6.75 -15.90 -8.51
C ALA A 24 5.37 -16.33 -9.05
N ILE A 25 4.33 -16.23 -8.21
CA ILE A 25 2.94 -16.54 -8.61
C ILE A 25 2.49 -15.61 -9.73
N GLY A 26 2.74 -14.30 -9.61
CA GLY A 26 2.43 -13.33 -10.65
C GLY A 26 3.07 -13.68 -12.00
N ALA A 27 4.33 -14.14 -11.99
CA ALA A 27 5.05 -14.52 -13.21
C ALA A 27 4.40 -15.73 -13.88
N VAL A 28 3.94 -16.71 -13.09
CA VAL A 28 3.19 -17.86 -13.61
C VAL A 28 1.89 -17.38 -14.26
N LEU A 29 1.14 -16.49 -13.61
CA LEU A 29 -0.12 -15.96 -14.17
C LEU A 29 0.08 -15.18 -15.47
N VAL A 30 1.14 -14.35 -15.56
CA VAL A 30 1.48 -13.63 -16.78
C VAL A 30 1.81 -14.61 -17.91
N LYS A 31 2.61 -15.64 -17.62
CA LYS A 31 2.96 -16.68 -18.59
C LYS A 31 1.73 -17.46 -19.07
N LEU A 32 0.82 -17.81 -18.17
CA LEU A 32 -0.45 -18.48 -18.51
C LEU A 32 -1.36 -17.60 -19.37
N SER A 33 -1.24 -16.27 -19.25
CA SER A 33 -1.96 -15.30 -20.09
C SER A 33 -1.35 -15.12 -21.48
N GLY A 34 -0.26 -15.85 -21.81
CA GLY A 34 0.43 -15.76 -23.09
C GLY A 34 1.40 -14.59 -23.24
N ASN A 35 1.67 -13.85 -22.16
CA ASN A 35 2.60 -12.71 -22.17
C ASN A 35 3.95 -13.10 -21.54
N ASP A 36 5.00 -12.32 -21.84
CA ASP A 36 6.32 -12.50 -21.22
C ASP A 36 6.36 -11.90 -19.80
N PRO A 37 6.65 -12.71 -18.75
CA PRO A 37 6.78 -12.21 -17.38
C PRO A 37 7.89 -11.17 -17.20
N VAL A 38 8.98 -11.27 -17.98
CA VAL A 38 10.10 -10.34 -17.86
C VAL A 38 9.68 -8.96 -18.37
N GLU A 39 9.08 -8.88 -19.55
CA GLU A 39 8.51 -7.64 -20.09
C GLU A 39 7.44 -7.05 -19.17
N ALA A 40 6.55 -7.88 -18.60
CA ALA A 40 5.53 -7.43 -17.65
C ALA A 40 6.15 -6.76 -16.41
N TYR A 41 7.22 -7.35 -15.84
CA TYR A 41 7.91 -6.75 -14.70
C TYR A 41 8.76 -5.54 -15.06
N GLN A 42 9.37 -5.50 -16.23
CA GLN A 42 10.01 -4.27 -16.71
C GLN A 42 9.00 -3.12 -16.86
N THR A 43 7.81 -3.43 -17.37
CA THR A 43 6.70 -2.48 -17.49
C THR A 43 6.19 -2.04 -16.13
N LEU A 44 6.05 -2.97 -15.17
CA LEU A 44 5.69 -2.66 -13.78
C LEU A 44 6.70 -1.67 -13.15
N PHE A 45 8.00 -1.95 -13.27
CA PHE A 45 9.05 -1.09 -12.73
C PHE A 45 9.07 0.29 -13.40
N ARG A 46 8.96 0.36 -14.74
CA ARG A 46 8.83 1.63 -15.46
C ARG A 46 7.54 2.36 -15.10
N GLY A 47 6.45 1.65 -14.85
CA GLY A 47 5.17 2.20 -14.42
C GLY A 47 5.24 2.84 -13.04
N ALA A 48 6.02 2.27 -12.13
CA ALA A 48 6.21 2.80 -10.77
C ALA A 48 7.27 3.92 -10.70
N PHE A 49 8.41 3.76 -11.38
CA PHE A 49 9.60 4.61 -11.20
C PHE A 49 10.04 5.39 -12.44
N GLY A 50 9.34 5.25 -13.57
CA GLY A 50 9.76 5.83 -14.85
C GLY A 50 9.67 7.35 -14.95
N SER A 51 9.02 8.03 -14.00
CA SER A 51 8.97 9.50 -13.94
C SER A 51 8.71 10.00 -12.53
N LYS A 52 8.99 11.29 -12.27
CA LYS A 52 8.69 11.93 -10.98
C LYS A 52 7.21 11.86 -10.62
N GLN A 53 6.33 12.02 -11.61
CA GLN A 53 4.87 11.92 -11.44
C GLN A 53 4.45 10.51 -11.02
N ARG A 54 5.00 9.47 -11.67
CA ARG A 54 4.71 8.07 -11.32
C ARG A 54 5.15 7.72 -9.90
N ILE A 55 6.33 8.20 -9.51
CA ILE A 55 6.82 8.04 -8.14
C ILE A 55 5.87 8.74 -7.15
N SER A 56 5.40 9.95 -7.47
CA SER A 56 4.40 10.65 -6.65
C SER A 56 3.12 9.82 -6.51
N GLU A 57 2.62 9.20 -7.58
CA GLU A 57 1.45 8.33 -7.51
C GLU A 57 1.66 7.09 -6.65
N VAL A 58 2.88 6.53 -6.63
CA VAL A 58 3.24 5.43 -5.74
C VAL A 58 3.07 5.89 -4.28
N PHE A 59 3.57 7.06 -3.91
CA PHE A 59 3.40 7.60 -2.56
C PHE A 59 1.95 7.91 -2.23
N VAL A 60 1.19 8.52 -3.15
CA VAL A 60 -0.25 8.82 -2.96
C VAL A 60 -1.06 7.56 -2.62
N LYS A 61 -0.71 6.42 -3.21
CA LYS A 61 -1.35 5.12 -2.91
C LYS A 61 -0.76 4.46 -1.67
N MET A 62 0.56 4.58 -1.46
CA MET A 62 1.28 3.93 -0.35
C MET A 62 0.87 4.50 1.01
N VAL A 63 0.78 5.82 1.14
CA VAL A 63 0.47 6.49 2.42
C VAL A 63 -0.79 5.94 3.09
N PRO A 64 -1.97 5.90 2.43
CA PRO A 64 -3.18 5.37 3.07
C PRO A 64 -3.07 3.86 3.35
N LEU A 65 -2.42 3.08 2.48
CA LEU A 65 -2.21 1.65 2.71
C LEU A 65 -1.36 1.40 3.97
N CYS A 66 -0.30 2.18 4.15
CA CYS A 66 0.52 2.13 5.36
C CYS A 66 -0.28 2.52 6.61
N MET A 67 -1.10 3.58 6.53
CA MET A 67 -1.97 3.98 7.65
C MET A 67 -2.95 2.87 8.04
N MET A 68 -3.57 2.19 7.06
CA MET A 68 -4.44 1.05 7.34
C MET A 68 -3.68 -0.11 7.99
N ALA A 69 -2.47 -0.42 7.52
CA ALA A 69 -1.62 -1.46 8.10
C ALA A 69 -1.25 -1.12 9.55
N PHE A 70 -0.87 0.13 9.83
CA PHE A 70 -0.60 0.60 11.18
C PHE A 70 -1.83 0.49 12.08
N GLY A 71 -2.98 0.99 11.67
CA GLY A 71 -4.23 0.90 12.45
C GLY A 71 -4.64 -0.54 12.75
N THR A 72 -4.56 -1.41 11.74
CA THR A 72 -4.89 -2.84 11.89
C THR A 72 -3.88 -3.56 12.77
N SER A 73 -2.59 -3.19 12.73
CA SER A 73 -1.57 -3.79 13.60
C SER A 73 -1.87 -3.55 15.10
N VAL A 74 -2.43 -2.38 15.45
CA VAL A 74 -2.85 -2.06 16.82
C VAL A 74 -4.07 -2.90 17.20
N ALA A 75 -5.06 -3.03 16.31
CA ALA A 75 -6.25 -3.85 16.54
C ALA A 75 -5.89 -5.33 16.77
N PHE A 76 -5.01 -5.90 15.95
CA PHE A 76 -4.54 -7.27 16.11
C PHE A 76 -3.76 -7.50 17.42
N ARG A 77 -2.99 -6.51 17.89
CA ARG A 77 -2.37 -6.58 19.23
C ARG A 77 -3.41 -6.61 20.35
N ALA A 78 -4.54 -5.94 20.17
CA ALA A 78 -5.68 -6.00 21.09
C ALA A 78 -6.55 -7.26 20.90
N GLN A 79 -6.17 -8.19 20.01
CA GLN A 79 -6.98 -9.37 19.61
C GLN A 79 -8.36 -9.00 19.06
N LEU A 80 -8.50 -7.76 18.55
CA LEU A 80 -9.69 -7.28 17.88
C LEU A 80 -9.52 -7.48 16.38
N TRP A 81 -10.46 -8.22 15.79
CA TRP A 81 -10.46 -8.48 14.36
C TRP A 81 -11.21 -7.36 13.62
N ASN A 82 -10.52 -6.63 12.73
CA ASN A 82 -11.14 -5.62 11.89
C ASN A 82 -11.55 -6.22 10.52
N ILE A 83 -12.85 -6.43 10.31
CA ILE A 83 -13.41 -6.91 9.03
C ILE A 83 -13.64 -5.74 8.05
N GLY A 84 -13.88 -4.54 8.57
CA GLY A 84 -14.39 -3.39 7.83
C GLY A 84 -13.32 -2.41 7.33
N GLY A 85 -12.03 -2.73 7.41
CA GLY A 85 -10.93 -1.81 7.09
C GLY A 85 -11.06 -1.14 5.70
N ASN A 86 -11.46 -1.92 4.69
CA ASN A 86 -11.71 -1.39 3.34
C ASN A 86 -12.86 -0.37 3.31
N GLY A 87 -13.94 -0.63 4.06
CA GLY A 87 -15.08 0.28 4.18
C GLY A 87 -14.72 1.55 4.95
N GLN A 88 -13.91 1.44 6.00
CA GLN A 88 -13.38 2.57 6.77
C GLN A 88 -12.54 3.50 5.88
N PHE A 89 -11.68 2.93 5.03
CA PHE A 89 -10.92 3.70 4.06
C PHE A 89 -11.83 4.42 3.06
N ILE A 90 -12.82 3.74 2.47
CA ILE A 90 -13.75 4.35 1.51
C ILE A 90 -14.56 5.48 2.17
N LEU A 91 -15.12 5.24 3.36
CA LEU A 91 -15.88 6.25 4.09
C LEU A 91 -15.01 7.45 4.48
N GLY A 92 -13.77 7.21 4.91
CA GLY A 92 -12.79 8.26 5.17
C GLY A 92 -12.47 9.09 3.92
N ALA A 93 -12.29 8.44 2.77
CA ALA A 93 -12.07 9.13 1.49
C ALA A 93 -13.26 9.99 1.08
N ILE A 94 -14.50 9.48 1.22
CA ILE A 94 -15.72 10.26 0.97
C ILE A 94 -15.76 11.47 1.91
N ALA A 95 -15.54 11.27 3.21
CA ALA A 95 -15.53 12.33 4.20
C ALA A 95 -14.46 13.40 3.91
N ALA A 96 -13.28 13.01 3.41
CA ALA A 96 -12.20 13.92 3.04
C ALA A 96 -12.53 14.76 1.80
N ILE A 97 -13.28 14.22 0.83
CA ILE A 97 -13.66 14.92 -0.40
C ILE A 97 -14.78 15.94 -0.17
N LEU A 98 -15.73 15.66 0.73
CA LEU A 98 -16.92 16.50 0.95
C LEU A 98 -16.58 17.98 1.25
N PRO A 99 -15.67 18.33 2.18
CA PRO A 99 -15.26 19.72 2.41
C PRO A 99 -14.69 20.39 1.17
N GLY A 100 -13.85 19.68 0.40
CA GLY A 100 -13.23 20.20 -0.81
C GLY A 100 -14.25 20.52 -1.92
N LEU A 101 -15.39 19.83 -1.93
CA LEU A 101 -16.45 20.04 -2.91
C LEU A 101 -17.44 21.14 -2.50
N TYR A 102 -17.77 21.23 -1.21
CA TYR A 102 -18.88 22.08 -0.75
C TYR A 102 -18.44 23.33 0.02
N LEU A 103 -17.23 23.38 0.56
CA LEU A 103 -16.75 24.52 1.34
C LEU A 103 -15.79 25.38 0.50
N LYS A 104 -16.00 26.70 0.53
CA LYS A 104 -15.09 27.69 -0.07
C LYS A 104 -14.07 28.17 0.96
N LEU A 105 -13.20 27.27 1.39
CA LEU A 105 -12.12 27.56 2.33
C LEU A 105 -10.77 27.68 1.59
N PRO A 106 -9.76 28.34 2.19
CA PRO A 106 -8.40 28.36 1.66
C PRO A 106 -7.88 26.93 1.39
N PRO A 107 -7.11 26.70 0.30
CA PRO A 107 -6.62 25.37 -0.06
C PRO A 107 -5.84 24.65 1.05
N VAL A 108 -5.14 25.40 1.91
CA VAL A 108 -4.38 24.86 3.04
C VAL A 108 -5.27 24.13 4.06
N ILE A 109 -6.55 24.53 4.16
CA ILE A 109 -7.54 23.92 5.07
C ILE A 109 -8.27 22.78 4.37
N LEU A 110 -8.44 22.87 3.04
CA LEU A 110 -9.21 21.90 2.25
C LEU A 110 -8.41 20.69 1.80
N LEU A 111 -7.09 20.82 1.64
CA LEU A 111 -6.25 19.69 1.25
C LEU A 111 -6.12 18.73 2.44
N PRO A 112 -6.68 17.51 2.37
CA PRO A 112 -6.38 16.50 3.36
C PRO A 112 -4.90 16.14 3.19
N LEU A 113 -4.09 16.48 4.20
CA LEU A 113 -2.68 16.08 4.29
C LEU A 113 -2.56 14.56 4.46
#